data_AF-A0A1S6EZE3-F1
#
_entry.id   AF-A0A1S6EZE3-F1
#
_cell.length_a   1.000
_cell.length_b   1.000
_cell.length_c   1.000
_cell.angle_alpha   90.00
_cell.angle_beta   90.00
_cell.angle_gamma   90.00
#
_symmetry.space_group_name_H-M   'P 1'
#
loop_
_entity.id
_entity.type
_entity.pdbx_description
1 polymer ?
#
loop_
_entity_poly.entity_id
_entity_poly.type
_entity_poly.pdbx_seq_one_letter_code
_entity_poly.pdbx_strand_id
1 'polypeptide(L)'
;MTWNRHLAAFAALNGAMAVAVGAFAAHGAGPQIKTLLQTGASYQMAHAVLGVACAAFAPRIALAGLAGWLAAVGGLIFCLALAFIGLLSLPAFGRVAPVGGVLMIAGWIVLAVAALRPPASTV
;
A
#
# COMPACT_ATOMS: atom_id res chain seq x y z
N MET A 1 -14.96 -3.57 -20.02
CA MET A 1 -14.61 -3.27 -18.61
C MET A 1 -13.09 -3.10 -18.55
N THR A 2 -12.61 -1.86 -18.68
CA THR A 2 -11.17 -1.58 -18.93
C THR A 2 -10.37 -1.53 -17.63
N TRP A 3 -10.10 -2.67 -16.98
CA TRP A 3 -9.33 -2.73 -15.74
C TRP A 3 -7.91 -2.15 -15.88
N ASN A 4 -7.41 -1.38 -14.90
CA ASN A 4 -5.99 -0.98 -14.88
C ASN A 4 -5.09 -2.17 -14.50
N ARG A 5 -4.69 -2.97 -15.50
CA ARG A 5 -4.00 -4.26 -15.31
C ARG A 5 -2.67 -4.13 -14.57
N HIS A 6 -1.92 -3.05 -14.82
CA HIS A 6 -0.62 -2.83 -14.18
C HIS A 6 -0.76 -2.57 -12.69
N LEU A 7 -1.68 -1.66 -12.31
CA LEU A 7 -1.96 -1.38 -10.91
C LEU A 7 -2.48 -2.65 -10.20
N ALA A 8 -3.36 -3.40 -10.85
CA ALA A 8 -3.90 -4.64 -10.31
C ALA A 8 -2.81 -5.67 -10.00
N ALA A 9 -1.90 -5.91 -10.96
CA ALA A 9 -0.79 -6.84 -10.80
C ALA A 9 0.15 -6.38 -9.68
N PHE A 10 0.51 -5.09 -9.65
CA PHE A 10 1.39 -4.53 -8.62
C PHE A 10 0.75 -4.64 -7.22
N ALA A 11 -0.53 -4.30 -7.09
CA ALA A 11 -1.26 -4.39 -5.84
C ALA A 11 -1.43 -5.84 -5.37
N ALA A 12 -1.70 -6.79 -6.28
CA ALA A 12 -1.78 -8.21 -5.96
C ALA A 12 -0.44 -8.77 -5.45
N LEU A 13 0.68 -8.40 -6.08
CA LEU A 13 2.02 -8.78 -5.63
C LEU A 13 2.34 -8.18 -4.25
N ASN A 14 1.91 -6.94 -3.99
CA ASN A 14 2.01 -6.34 -2.66
C ASN A 14 1.21 -7.10 -1.61
N GLY A 15 -0.01 -7.53 -1.94
CA GLY A 15 -0.82 -8.39 -1.07
C GLY A 15 -0.12 -9.70 -0.76
N ALA A 16 0.41 -10.39 -1.77
CA ALA A 16 1.15 -11.63 -1.60
C ALA A 16 2.39 -11.44 -0.71
N MET A 17 3.15 -10.37 -0.91
CA MET A 17 4.29 -10.02 -0.07
C MET A 17 3.87 -9.72 1.37
N ALA A 18 2.79 -8.98 1.57
CA ALA A 18 2.26 -8.69 2.91
C ALA A 18 1.83 -9.98 3.64
N VAL A 19 1.24 -10.95 2.94
CA VAL A 19 0.96 -12.28 3.51
C VAL A 19 2.26 -12.98 3.90
N ALA A 20 3.28 -12.99 3.03
CA ALA A 20 4.55 -13.64 3.33
C ALA A 20 5.25 -13.02 4.55
N VAL A 21 5.34 -11.70 4.60
CA VAL A 21 5.94 -10.97 5.74
C VAL A 21 5.13 -11.20 7.01
N GLY A 22 3.79 -11.15 6.94
CA GLY A 22 2.91 -11.39 8.09
C GLY A 22 3.00 -12.82 8.62
N ALA A 23 3.05 -13.81 7.74
CA ALA A 23 3.21 -15.22 8.10
C ALA A 23 4.57 -15.48 8.75
N PHE A 24 5.64 -14.92 8.20
CA PHE A 24 6.97 -14.97 8.80
C PHE A 24 6.97 -14.27 10.18
N ALA A 25 6.35 -13.09 10.30
CA ALA A 25 6.25 -12.39 11.56
C ALA A 25 5.51 -13.22 12.63
N ALA A 26 4.46 -13.95 12.26
CA ALA A 26 3.69 -14.75 13.19
C ALA A 26 4.44 -16.01 13.68
N HIS A 27 5.14 -16.71 12.78
CA HIS A 27 5.68 -18.05 13.03
C HIS A 27 7.21 -18.13 13.10
N GLY A 28 7.93 -17.30 12.34
CA GLY A 28 9.38 -17.37 12.18
C GLY A 28 10.16 -16.23 12.85
N ALA A 29 9.52 -15.12 13.17
CA ALA A 29 10.18 -13.97 13.76
C ALA A 29 10.31 -14.06 15.29
N GLY A 30 11.48 -13.69 15.80
CA GLY A 30 11.72 -13.52 17.23
C GLY A 30 10.90 -12.36 17.84
N PRO A 31 10.66 -12.35 19.16
CA PRO A 31 9.84 -11.35 19.84
C PRO A 31 10.27 -9.89 19.56
N GLN A 32 11.56 -9.66 19.35
CA GLN A 32 12.17 -8.34 19.20
C GLN A 32 11.77 -7.64 17.89
N ILE A 33 11.49 -8.41 16.83
CA ILE A 33 11.22 -7.87 15.48
C ILE A 33 9.77 -8.11 15.04
N LYS A 34 9.06 -9.00 15.74
CA LYS A 34 7.69 -9.42 15.44
C LYS A 34 6.75 -8.25 15.20
N THR A 35 6.73 -7.29 16.11
CA THR A 35 5.83 -6.13 16.04
C THR A 35 6.11 -5.25 14.82
N LEU A 36 7.38 -5.05 14.46
CA LEU A 36 7.75 -4.27 13.27
C LEU A 36 7.27 -4.94 11.99
N LEU A 37 7.51 -6.24 11.86
CA LEU A 37 7.12 -7.01 10.67
C LEU A 37 5.59 -7.14 10.56
N GLN A 38 4.90 -7.38 11.67
CA GLN A 38 3.43 -7.39 11.71
C GLN A 38 2.86 -6.04 11.28
N THR A 39 3.41 -4.95 11.83
CA THR A 39 2.97 -3.60 11.48
C THR A 39 3.19 -3.31 9.99
N GLY A 40 4.39 -3.58 9.47
CA GLY A 40 4.71 -3.41 8.04
C GLY A 40 3.75 -4.20 7.14
N ALA A 41 3.55 -5.49 7.44
CA ALA A 41 2.65 -6.37 6.70
C ALA A 41 1.19 -5.87 6.73
N SER A 42 0.67 -5.47 7.89
CA SER A 42 -0.71 -4.98 8.01
C SER A 42 -0.96 -3.72 7.19
N TYR A 43 -0.05 -2.74 7.26
CA TYR A 43 -0.17 -1.52 6.45
C TYR A 43 -0.03 -1.81 4.95
N GLN A 44 0.91 -2.66 4.53
CA GLN A 44 1.06 -3.05 3.14
C GLN A 44 -0.19 -3.78 2.62
N MET A 45 -0.77 -4.70 3.40
CA MET A 45 -1.98 -5.43 3.01
C MET A 45 -3.17 -4.48 2.82
N ALA A 46 -3.43 -3.59 3.79
CA ALA A 46 -4.53 -2.63 3.69
C ALA A 46 -4.44 -1.78 2.42
N HIS A 47 -3.24 -1.32 2.08
CA HIS A 47 -3.03 -0.45 0.93
C HIS A 47 -2.88 -1.22 -0.40
N ALA A 48 -2.52 -2.50 -0.36
CA ALA A 48 -2.62 -3.41 -1.49
C ALA A 48 -4.10 -3.64 -1.87
N VAL A 49 -4.97 -3.92 -0.89
CA VAL A 49 -6.41 -4.08 -1.11
C VAL A 49 -7.01 -2.81 -1.69
N LEU A 50 -6.64 -1.64 -1.14
CA LEU A 50 -7.01 -0.35 -1.71
C LEU A 50 -6.56 -0.20 -3.18
N GLY A 51 -5.32 -0.60 -3.49
CA GLY A 51 -4.79 -0.61 -4.85
C GLY A 51 -5.60 -1.49 -5.82
N VAL A 52 -5.99 -2.69 -5.39
CA VAL A 52 -6.85 -3.60 -6.17
C VAL A 52 -8.22 -2.96 -6.43
N ALA A 53 -8.85 -2.40 -5.40
CA ALA A 53 -10.13 -1.71 -5.53
C ALA A 53 -10.02 -0.53 -6.52
N CYS A 54 -8.99 0.30 -6.36
CA CYS A 54 -8.71 1.43 -7.24
C CYS A 54 -8.46 0.99 -8.70
N ALA A 55 -7.83 -0.15 -8.93
CA ALA A 55 -7.63 -0.68 -10.28
C ALA A 55 -8.93 -1.04 -11.00
N ALA A 56 -9.95 -1.48 -10.25
CA ALA A 56 -11.29 -1.76 -10.76
C ALA A 56 -12.11 -0.48 -11.01
N PHE A 57 -11.95 0.55 -10.18
CA PHE A 57 -12.68 1.82 -10.28
C PHE A 57 -12.02 2.87 -11.18
N ALA A 58 -10.73 2.75 -11.48
CA ALA A 58 -9.97 3.68 -12.34
C ALA A 58 -10.65 4.09 -13.65
N PRO A 59 -11.41 3.22 -14.36
CA PRO A 59 -12.07 3.60 -15.61
C PRO A 59 -13.30 4.48 -15.45
N ARG A 60 -13.86 4.54 -14.22
CA ARG A 60 -15.13 5.20 -13.92
C ARG A 60 -14.95 6.41 -13.02
N ILE A 61 -13.91 6.39 -12.19
CA ILE A 61 -13.64 7.41 -11.19
C ILE A 61 -12.27 8.04 -11.51
N ALA A 62 -12.30 9.30 -11.95
CA ALA A 62 -11.10 10.07 -12.21
C ALA A 62 -10.20 10.09 -10.95
N LEU A 63 -8.89 9.96 -11.11
CA LEU A 63 -7.89 9.88 -10.04
C LEU A 63 -7.87 8.59 -9.20
N ALA A 64 -8.84 7.67 -9.32
CA ALA A 64 -8.79 6.41 -8.56
C ALA A 64 -7.52 5.60 -8.87
N GLY A 65 -7.05 5.60 -10.12
CA GLY A 65 -5.77 4.99 -10.47
C GLY A 65 -4.57 5.60 -9.73
N LEU A 66 -4.53 6.93 -9.60
CA LEU A 66 -3.46 7.63 -8.85
C LEU A 66 -3.52 7.29 -7.35
N ALA A 67 -4.73 7.29 -6.77
CA ALA A 67 -4.94 6.88 -5.38
C ALA A 67 -4.40 5.47 -5.10
N GLY A 68 -4.71 4.52 -5.99
CA GLY A 68 -4.25 3.15 -5.87
C GLY A 68 -2.73 3.00 -5.97
N TRP A 69 -2.07 3.75 -6.87
CA TRP A 69 -0.60 3.75 -6.96
C TRP A 69 0.06 4.35 -5.72
N LEU A 70 -0.43 5.50 -5.24
CA LEU A 70 0.08 6.13 -4.02
C LEU A 70 -0.04 5.18 -2.81
N ALA A 71 -1.20 4.53 -2.66
CA ALA A 71 -1.44 3.55 -1.62
C ALA A 71 -0.48 2.36 -1.73
N ALA A 72 -0.45 1.66 -2.88
CA ALA A 72 0.33 0.43 -3.02
C ALA A 72 1.84 0.68 -2.92
N VAL A 73 2.35 1.77 -3.51
CA VAL A 73 3.78 2.14 -3.40
C VAL A 73 4.12 2.58 -1.99
N GLY A 74 3.26 3.37 -1.35
CA GLY A 74 3.44 3.80 0.04
C GLY A 74 3.49 2.62 1.00
N GLY A 75 2.57 1.66 0.86
CA GLY A 75 2.53 0.43 1.64
C GLY A 75 3.78 -0.43 1.47
N LEU A 76 4.28 -0.57 0.22
CA LEU A 76 5.53 -1.29 -0.06
C LEU A 76 6.73 -0.64 0.64
N ILE A 77 6.90 0.68 0.47
CA ILE A 77 8.01 1.44 1.06
C ILE A 77 7.97 1.35 2.59
N PHE A 78 6.78 1.53 3.17
CA PHE A 78 6.59 1.48 4.62
C PHE A 78 6.96 0.09 5.18
N CYS A 79 6.45 -0.99 4.56
CA CYS A 79 6.74 -2.35 4.99
C CYS A 79 8.22 -2.71 4.84
N LEU A 80 8.84 -2.39 3.70
CA LEU A 80 10.27 -2.64 3.48
C LEU A 80 11.14 -1.87 4.49
N ALA A 81 10.80 -0.62 4.79
CA ALA A 81 11.52 0.16 5.79
C ALA A 81 11.49 -0.52 7.18
N LEU A 82 10.32 -0.97 7.64
CA LEU A 82 10.21 -1.69 8.91
C LEU A 82 10.88 -3.06 8.87
N ALA A 83 10.80 -3.76 7.74
CA ALA A 83 11.47 -5.04 7.55
C ALA A 83 13.00 -4.91 7.59
N PHE A 84 13.57 -3.85 7.03
CA PHE A 84 15.02 -3.60 7.10
C PHE A 84 15.47 -3.17 8.49
N ILE A 85 14.65 -2.43 9.24
CA ILE A 85 14.94 -2.15 10.66
C ILE A 85 14.96 -3.46 11.46
N GLY A 86 13.94 -4.32 11.28
CA GLY A 86 13.81 -5.57 12.03
C GLY A 86 14.83 -6.65 11.63
N LEU A 87 14.93 -6.98 10.35
CA LEU A 87 15.73 -8.11 9.86
C LEU A 87 17.22 -7.79 9.72
N LEU A 88 17.53 -6.55 9.32
CA LEU A 88 18.90 -6.14 8.98
C LEU A 88 19.51 -5.21 10.04
N SER A 89 18.76 -4.87 11.10
CA SER A 89 19.20 -3.93 12.14
C SER A 89 19.68 -2.58 11.55
N LEU A 90 18.97 -2.06 10.54
CA LEU A 90 19.30 -0.80 9.86
C LEU A 90 18.39 0.36 10.34
N PRO A 91 18.66 1.00 11.49
CA PRO A 91 17.77 2.01 12.08
C PRO A 91 17.59 3.26 11.21
N ALA A 92 18.51 3.54 10.29
CA ALA A 92 18.42 4.66 9.36
C ALA A 92 17.15 4.62 8.48
N PHE A 93 16.58 3.42 8.25
CA PHE A 93 15.32 3.24 7.54
C PHE A 93 14.11 3.76 8.32
N GLY A 94 14.25 4.12 9.60
CA GLY A 94 13.22 4.82 10.37
C GLY A 94 12.78 6.15 9.74
N ARG A 95 13.64 6.80 8.94
CA ARG A 95 13.30 8.01 8.18
C ARG A 95 12.61 7.72 6.84
N VAL A 96 12.71 6.49 6.34
CA VAL A 96 12.07 6.05 5.09
C VAL A 96 10.60 5.67 5.33
N ALA A 97 10.28 5.07 6.49
CA ALA A 97 8.90 4.72 6.83
C ALA A 97 7.92 5.92 6.75
N PRO A 98 8.25 7.14 7.25
CA PRO A 98 7.41 8.33 7.07
C PRO A 98 7.06 8.65 5.61
N VAL A 99 7.98 8.42 4.66
CA VAL A 99 7.71 8.65 3.23
C VAL A 99 6.61 7.70 2.75
N GLY A 100 6.68 6.42 3.12
CA GLY A 100 5.61 5.46 2.84
C GLY A 100 4.28 5.87 3.48
N GLY A 101 4.32 6.35 4.73
CA GLY A 101 3.17 6.88 5.46
C GLY A 101 2.49 8.04 4.74
N VAL A 102 3.26 9.03 4.29
CA VAL A 102 2.74 10.19 3.55
C VAL A 102 2.08 9.77 2.24
N LEU A 103 2.68 8.82 1.50
CA LEU A 103 2.09 8.30 0.26
C LEU A 103 0.78 7.55 0.51
N MET A 104 0.72 6.74 1.58
CA MET A 104 -0.51 6.05 2.00
C MET A 104 -1.63 7.04 2.34
N ILE A 105 -1.33 8.07 3.14
CA ILE A 105 -2.28 9.15 3.47
C ILE A 105 -2.75 9.87 2.20
N ALA A 106 -1.82 10.25 1.32
CA ALA A 106 -2.15 10.89 0.06
C ALA A 106 -3.05 10.01 -0.81
N GLY A 107 -2.83 8.70 -0.85
CA GLY A 107 -3.69 7.74 -1.56
C GLY A 107 -5.14 7.80 -1.10
N TRP A 108 -5.39 7.77 0.22
CA TRP A 108 -6.74 7.90 0.77
C TRP A 108 -7.37 9.26 0.49
N ILE A 109 -6.61 10.35 0.64
CA ILE A 109 -7.11 11.71 0.36
C ILE A 109 -7.47 11.84 -1.12
N VAL A 110 -6.63 11.36 -2.03
CA VAL A 110 -6.91 11.39 -3.47
C VAL A 110 -8.14 10.56 -3.79
N LEU A 111 -8.35 9.39 -3.18
CA LEU A 111 -9.56 8.62 -3.36
C LEU A 111 -10.81 9.36 -2.85
N ALA A 112 -10.73 10.02 -1.70
CA ALA A 112 -11.83 10.81 -1.17
C ALA A 112 -12.19 11.97 -2.12
N VAL A 113 -11.19 12.70 -2.62
CA VAL A 113 -11.38 13.77 -3.62
C VAL A 113 -11.97 13.21 -4.91
N ALA A 114 -11.50 12.05 -5.36
CA ALA A 114 -12.00 11.36 -6.54
C ALA A 114 -13.48 11.01 -6.42
N ALA A 115 -13.91 10.52 -5.24
CA ALA A 115 -15.28 10.14 -4.97
C ALA A 115 -16.24 11.34 -4.86
N LEU A 116 -15.74 12.48 -4.40
CA LEU A 116 -16.54 13.71 -4.24
C LEU A 116 -16.62 14.54 -5.53
N ARG A 117 -15.84 14.23 -6.56
CA ARG A 117 -15.90 14.92 -7.86
C ARG A 117 -17.11 14.43 -8.67
N PRO A 118 -18.01 15.33 -9.12
CA PRO A 118 -19.07 14.96 -10.04
C PRO A 118 -18.47 14.41 -11.35
N PRO A 119 -19.15 13.46 -12.03
CA PRO A 119 -18.82 13.14 -13.41
C PRO A 119 -18.84 14.43 -14.23
N ALA A 120 -17.84 14.64 -15.09
CA ALA A 120 -17.86 15.78 -15.99
C ALA A 120 -19.16 15.73 -16.80
N SER A 121 -20.00 16.75 -16.66
CA SER A 121 -21.22 16.89 -17.46
C SER A 121 -20.80 17.02 -18.92
N THR A 122 -21.01 15.97 -19.70
CA THR A 122 -20.89 16.02 -21.16
C THR A 122 -22.04 16.88 -21.67
N VAL A 123 -21.76 18.15 -21.93
CA VAL A 123 -22.56 18.99 -22.83
C VAL A 123 -22.15 18.68 -24.26
#